data_AF-A0A974CHJ5-F1
#
_entry.id   AF-A0A974CHJ5-F1
#
_cell.length_a   1.000
_cell.length_b   1.000
_cell.length_c   1.000
_cell.angle_alpha   90.00
_cell.angle_beta   90.00
_cell.angle_gamma   90.00
#
_symmetry.space_group_name_H-M   'P 1'
#
loop_
_entity.id
_entity.type
_entity.pdbx_description
1 polymer ?
#
loop_
_entity_poly.entity_id
_entity_poly.type
_entity_poly.pdbx_seq_one_letter_code
_entity_poly.pdbx_strand_id
1 'polypeptide(L)'
;MTWRLTIARLPRQSQDVPLKPMLLPLWILRYLLLLCAVHWVQEGLGCYKCFVSNKERVEICDYVFMKQRLDVEICSRIMKKTFLPLDTYVIAMSQKEIVRQAMNGFYDEVKKQYTQGPYPLFRMIAQNFTTRMHWVLAAKRPMECVPPCGVQEKARKFNCLNCEEESCNLPIECPIEDVYVHEFQRVVMNCSTDFPLPVDDITVRWKFYWNDRTRRWSHFTALHKGVELFFLITRMVLEKQGTYACEISTDEDVLIRKYFFINVTSSSLYESMKHMQELFERIVQPTTPKPARVGLRNLFVFRDLLNPKKPLPVAKYILYTAIVSTITVLLVLIVGIPCYFIYK
;
A
#
# COMPACT_ATOMS: atom_id res chain seq x y z
N MET A 1 21.41 -84.58 13.77
CA MET A 1 22.69 -84.02 14.24
C MET A 1 22.41 -82.69 14.92
N THR A 2 22.47 -82.71 16.24
CA THR A 2 22.27 -81.58 17.15
C THR A 2 23.55 -80.78 17.28
N TRP A 3 23.49 -79.46 17.12
CA TRP A 3 24.44 -78.55 17.78
C TRP A 3 23.70 -77.35 18.35
N ARG A 4 23.89 -77.19 19.67
CA ARG A 4 23.36 -76.15 20.54
C ARG A 4 24.29 -74.94 20.52
N LEU A 5 23.64 -73.77 20.66
CA LEU A 5 24.04 -72.57 21.42
C LEU A 5 25.41 -71.93 21.11
N THR A 6 25.36 -70.66 20.70
CA THR A 6 25.86 -69.57 21.58
C THR A 6 25.19 -68.24 21.24
N ILE A 7 24.56 -67.63 22.24
CA ILE A 7 24.02 -66.27 22.21
C ILE A 7 25.18 -65.33 22.56
N ALA A 8 25.57 -64.47 21.64
CA ALA A 8 26.46 -63.34 21.91
C ALA A 8 25.62 -62.06 21.97
N ARG A 9 25.52 -61.45 23.16
CA ARG A 9 25.05 -60.07 23.35
C ARG A 9 26.21 -59.12 23.12
N LEU A 10 26.04 -58.14 22.23
CA LEU A 10 26.86 -56.94 22.10
C LEU A 10 25.98 -55.76 21.63
N PRO A 11 26.40 -54.50 21.81
CA PRO A 11 25.67 -53.52 22.62
C PRO A 11 24.74 -52.61 21.82
N ARG A 12 23.77 -52.03 22.55
CA ARG A 12 22.85 -50.99 22.10
C ARG A 12 23.64 -49.69 21.89
N GLN A 13 23.99 -49.38 20.65
CA GLN A 13 24.56 -48.09 20.27
C GLN A 13 23.51 -47.32 19.46
N SER A 14 22.94 -46.30 20.10
CA SER A 14 22.08 -45.30 19.46
C SER A 14 22.91 -44.49 18.47
N GLN A 15 22.68 -44.70 17.17
CA GLN A 15 23.09 -43.75 16.15
C GLN A 15 21.88 -42.92 15.76
N ASP A 16 21.87 -41.69 16.26
CA ASP A 16 21.02 -40.62 15.74
C ASP A 16 21.39 -40.37 14.28
N VAL A 17 20.45 -40.64 13.37
CA VAL A 17 20.57 -40.30 11.95
C VAL A 17 20.12 -38.84 11.79
N PRO A 18 20.97 -37.92 11.34
CA PRO A 18 20.53 -36.55 11.11
C PRO A 18 19.58 -36.51 9.90
N LEU A 19 18.36 -36.03 10.15
CA LEU A 19 17.36 -35.73 9.13
C LEU A 19 17.87 -34.58 8.25
N LYS A 20 18.51 -34.92 7.13
CA LYS A 20 18.94 -33.94 6.13
C LYS A 20 17.67 -33.34 5.48
N PRO A 21 17.48 -32.00 5.47
CA PRO A 21 16.38 -31.41 4.74
C PRO A 21 16.53 -31.78 3.26
N MET A 22 15.50 -32.44 2.73
CA MET A 22 15.39 -32.86 1.35
C MET A 22 15.25 -31.60 0.48
N LEU A 23 16.38 -30.96 0.20
CA LEU A 23 16.51 -29.95 -0.83
C LEU A 23 16.16 -30.64 -2.15
N LEU A 24 14.98 -30.30 -2.69
CA LEU A 24 14.60 -30.67 -4.04
C LEU A 24 15.80 -30.39 -4.97
N PRO A 25 16.25 -31.38 -5.74
CA PRO A 25 17.41 -31.22 -6.59
C PRO A 25 17.20 -30.00 -7.50
N LEU A 26 18.16 -29.06 -7.54
CA LEU A 26 18.12 -27.80 -8.32
C LEU A 26 17.68 -27.96 -9.79
N TRP A 27 17.81 -29.16 -10.32
CA TRP A 27 17.48 -29.61 -11.66
C TRP A 27 15.98 -29.89 -11.79
N ILE A 28 15.33 -30.41 -10.75
CA ILE A 28 13.86 -30.49 -10.64
C ILE A 28 13.27 -29.08 -10.52
N LEU A 29 13.87 -28.20 -9.71
CA LEU A 29 13.42 -26.80 -9.61
C LEU A 29 13.57 -26.06 -10.95
N ARG A 30 14.70 -26.26 -11.66
CA ARG A 30 14.95 -25.70 -12.99
C ARG A 30 14.01 -26.27 -14.05
N TYR A 31 13.70 -27.58 -13.98
CA TYR A 31 12.74 -28.22 -14.88
C TYR A 31 11.31 -27.76 -14.61
N LEU A 32 10.91 -27.60 -13.34
CA LEU A 32 9.64 -27.02 -12.94
C LEU A 32 9.54 -25.53 -13.33
N LEU A 33 10.61 -24.75 -13.20
CA LEU A 33 10.68 -23.36 -13.67
C LEU A 33 10.60 -23.27 -15.20
N LEU A 34 11.22 -24.19 -15.93
CA LEU A 34 11.10 -24.28 -17.39
C LEU A 34 9.71 -24.75 -17.82
N LEU A 35 9.10 -25.71 -17.12
CA LEU A 35 7.72 -26.14 -17.37
C LEU A 35 6.71 -25.05 -17.03
N CYS A 36 6.94 -24.27 -15.97
CA CYS A 36 6.21 -23.04 -15.70
C CYS A 36 6.43 -22.04 -16.83
N ALA A 37 7.67 -21.74 -17.23
CA ALA A 37 7.93 -20.83 -18.34
C ALA A 37 7.27 -21.27 -19.67
N VAL A 38 7.15 -22.58 -19.92
CA VAL A 38 6.47 -23.15 -21.09
C VAL A 38 4.94 -23.18 -20.93
N HIS A 39 4.39 -23.29 -19.72
CA HIS A 39 2.95 -23.09 -19.44
C HIS A 39 2.56 -21.62 -19.39
N TRP A 40 3.54 -20.72 -19.24
CA TRP A 40 3.40 -19.28 -19.40
C TRP A 40 3.69 -18.84 -20.83
N VAL A 41 3.44 -19.71 -21.82
CA VAL A 41 3.20 -19.24 -23.19
C VAL A 41 1.88 -18.47 -23.13
N GLN A 42 2.00 -17.16 -22.88
CA GLN A 42 0.92 -16.21 -22.96
C GLN A 42 0.15 -16.47 -24.24
N GLU A 43 -1.17 -16.54 -24.13
CA GLU A 43 -2.03 -16.51 -25.31
C GLU A 43 -1.71 -15.21 -26.06
N GLY A 44 -0.92 -15.31 -27.14
CA GLY A 44 -0.45 -14.21 -28.00
C GLY A 44 -1.56 -13.51 -28.78
N LEU A 45 -2.77 -13.42 -28.21
CA LEU A 45 -3.93 -12.77 -28.77
C LEU A 45 -4.09 -11.33 -28.23
N GLY A 46 -3.18 -10.83 -27.39
CA GLY A 46 -3.27 -9.47 -26.87
C GLY A 46 -4.59 -9.24 -26.11
N CYS A 47 -5.15 -8.03 -26.26
CA CYS A 47 -6.48 -7.69 -25.76
C CYS A 47 -7.64 -8.33 -26.55
N TYR A 48 -7.38 -8.92 -27.72
CA TYR A 48 -8.43 -9.52 -28.55
C TYR A 48 -9.19 -10.62 -27.81
N LYS A 49 -8.50 -11.41 -26.99
CA LYS A 49 -9.11 -12.48 -26.19
C LYS A 49 -10.10 -12.00 -25.13
N CYS A 50 -9.96 -10.76 -24.67
CA CYS A 50 -10.81 -10.19 -23.63
C CYS A 50 -12.12 -9.64 -24.19
N PHE A 51 -12.12 -9.25 -25.47
CA PHE A 51 -13.25 -8.57 -26.10
C PHE A 51 -14.00 -9.44 -27.10
N VAL A 52 -13.34 -10.45 -27.67
CA VAL A 52 -13.95 -11.41 -28.59
C VAL A 52 -13.95 -12.80 -27.97
N SER A 53 -15.14 -13.41 -27.89
CA SER A 53 -15.37 -14.69 -27.23
C SER A 53 -14.64 -15.83 -27.92
N ASN A 54 -14.41 -16.93 -27.19
CA ASN A 54 -13.76 -18.10 -27.77
C ASN A 54 -14.52 -18.64 -28.99
N LYS A 55 -15.86 -18.61 -28.95
CA LYS A 55 -16.72 -19.05 -30.06
C LYS A 55 -16.50 -18.20 -31.31
N GLU A 56 -16.52 -16.88 -31.18
CA GLU A 56 -16.32 -15.95 -32.30
C GLU A 56 -14.93 -16.10 -32.93
N ARG A 57 -13.89 -16.35 -32.11
CA ARG A 57 -12.54 -16.62 -32.62
C ARG A 57 -12.46 -17.91 -33.43
N VAL A 58 -13.16 -18.96 -32.99
CA VAL A 58 -13.26 -20.23 -33.74
C VAL A 58 -14.07 -20.03 -35.03
N GLU A 59 -15.16 -19.26 -34.99
CA GLU A 59 -15.95 -18.93 -36.18
C GLU A 59 -15.09 -18.24 -37.26
N ILE A 60 -14.21 -17.31 -36.89
CA ILE A 60 -13.25 -16.72 -37.86
C ILE A 60 -12.38 -17.82 -38.48
N CYS A 61 -11.91 -18.78 -37.67
CA CYS A 61 -11.15 -19.90 -38.18
C CYS A 61 -11.95 -20.73 -39.20
N ASP A 62 -13.23 -20.95 -38.95
CA ASP A 62 -14.10 -21.68 -39.87
C ASP A 62 -14.36 -20.89 -41.16
N TYR A 63 -14.65 -19.58 -41.06
CA TYR A 63 -14.88 -18.74 -42.23
C TYR A 63 -13.64 -18.60 -43.12
N VAL A 64 -12.48 -18.39 -42.50
CA VAL A 64 -11.24 -18.05 -43.21
C VAL A 64 -10.44 -19.28 -43.60
N PHE A 65 -10.31 -20.26 -42.70
CA PHE A 65 -9.29 -21.31 -42.79
C PHE A 65 -9.86 -22.70 -43.12
N MET A 66 -11.09 -23.03 -42.70
CA MET A 66 -11.72 -24.29 -43.16
C MET A 66 -12.03 -24.28 -44.66
N LYS A 67 -12.44 -23.14 -45.24
CA LYS A 67 -12.60 -23.00 -46.70
C LYS A 67 -11.28 -23.20 -47.47
N GLN A 68 -10.15 -22.98 -46.81
CA GLN A 68 -8.81 -23.21 -47.34
C GLN A 68 -8.26 -24.60 -46.99
N ARG A 69 -9.04 -25.48 -46.32
CA ARG A 69 -8.61 -26.79 -45.78
C ARG A 69 -7.39 -26.69 -44.84
N LEU A 70 -7.26 -25.58 -44.11
CA LEU A 70 -6.23 -25.40 -43.09
C LEU A 70 -6.74 -25.93 -41.75
N ASP A 71 -5.85 -26.60 -41.02
CA ASP A 71 -6.13 -27.13 -39.68
C ASP A 71 -6.46 -25.98 -38.70
N VAL A 72 -7.37 -26.24 -37.76
CA VAL A 72 -7.76 -25.30 -36.69
C VAL A 72 -6.55 -24.85 -35.87
N GLU A 73 -5.57 -25.73 -35.64
CA GLU A 73 -4.33 -25.39 -34.94
C GLU A 73 -3.48 -24.39 -35.75
N ILE A 74 -3.44 -24.56 -37.08
CA ILE A 74 -2.74 -23.65 -37.97
C ILE A 74 -3.41 -22.27 -37.97
N CYS A 75 -4.75 -22.23 -38.00
CA CYS A 75 -5.49 -20.97 -37.85
C CYS A 75 -5.15 -20.26 -36.54
N SER A 76 -5.22 -20.99 -35.41
CA SER A 76 -4.91 -20.45 -34.09
C SER A 76 -3.51 -19.84 -34.05
N ARG A 77 -2.52 -20.51 -34.66
CA ARG A 77 -1.15 -20.01 -34.77
C ARG A 77 -1.04 -18.75 -35.62
N ILE A 78 -1.77 -18.67 -36.73
CA ILE A 78 -1.82 -17.46 -37.57
C ILE A 78 -2.45 -16.30 -36.80
N MET A 79 -3.57 -16.54 -36.10
CA MET A 79 -4.20 -15.53 -35.25
C MET A 79 -3.24 -15.03 -34.18
N LYS A 80 -2.59 -15.92 -33.42
CA LYS A 80 -1.58 -15.53 -32.43
C LYS A 80 -0.47 -14.68 -33.06
N LYS A 81 0.06 -15.09 -34.22
CA LYS A 81 1.12 -14.33 -34.90
C LYS A 81 0.67 -12.95 -35.38
N THR A 82 -0.59 -12.82 -35.81
CA THR A 82 -1.18 -11.54 -36.23
C THR A 82 -1.27 -10.55 -35.08
N PHE A 83 -1.66 -11.01 -33.89
CA PHE A 83 -1.88 -10.14 -32.73
C PHE A 83 -0.64 -9.97 -31.84
N LEU A 84 0.41 -10.77 -32.06
CA LEU A 84 1.71 -10.66 -31.35
C LEU A 84 2.34 -9.25 -31.38
N PRO A 85 2.21 -8.42 -32.42
CA PRO A 85 2.73 -7.04 -32.39
C PRO A 85 1.94 -6.10 -31.46
N LEU A 86 0.74 -6.50 -31.01
CA LEU A 86 -0.15 -5.75 -30.13
C LEU A 86 -0.08 -6.21 -28.67
N ASP A 87 0.97 -6.96 -28.34
CA ASP A 87 1.19 -7.71 -27.09
C ASP A 87 1.60 -6.83 -25.89
N THR A 88 1.61 -5.50 -26.02
CA THR A 88 1.63 -4.62 -24.84
C THR A 88 0.28 -4.72 -24.11
N TYR A 89 0.17 -5.67 -23.18
CA TYR A 89 -1.08 -6.14 -22.57
C TYR A 89 -1.70 -5.21 -21.52
N VAL A 90 -1.17 -4.02 -21.30
CA VAL A 90 -1.72 -3.11 -20.29
C VAL A 90 -2.15 -1.83 -20.99
N ILE A 91 -3.44 -1.53 -20.92
CA ILE A 91 -4.03 -0.32 -21.53
C ILE A 91 -4.58 0.58 -20.44
N ALA A 92 -4.63 1.88 -20.70
CA ALA A 92 -5.29 2.81 -19.79
C ALA A 92 -6.78 2.46 -19.71
N MET A 93 -7.38 2.50 -18.52
CA MET A 93 -8.80 2.16 -18.34
C MET A 93 -9.72 3.02 -19.22
N SER A 94 -9.36 4.30 -19.41
CA SER A 94 -10.07 5.23 -20.31
C SER A 94 -10.07 4.82 -21.79
N GLN A 95 -9.17 3.92 -22.22
CA GLN A 95 -9.13 3.39 -23.59
C GLN A 95 -9.84 2.04 -23.75
N LYS A 96 -10.22 1.37 -22.65
CA LYS A 96 -10.82 0.02 -22.68
C LYS A 96 -11.94 -0.10 -23.70
N GLU A 97 -12.85 0.89 -23.70
CA GLU A 97 -14.02 0.89 -24.58
C GLU A 97 -13.66 1.09 -26.05
N ILE A 98 -12.71 1.99 -26.35
CA ILE A 98 -12.22 2.22 -27.72
C ILE A 98 -11.54 0.96 -28.26
N VAL A 99 -10.70 0.33 -27.44
CA VAL A 99 -10.02 -0.93 -27.81
C VAL A 99 -11.03 -2.05 -28.02
N ARG A 100 -12.03 -2.18 -27.13
CA ARG A 100 -13.13 -3.15 -27.28
C ARG A 100 -13.87 -2.98 -28.61
N GLN A 101 -14.27 -1.75 -28.93
CA GLN A 101 -14.96 -1.44 -30.18
C GLN A 101 -14.11 -1.77 -31.41
N ALA A 102 -12.81 -1.45 -31.38
CA ALA A 102 -11.91 -1.78 -32.48
C ALA A 102 -11.75 -3.30 -32.67
N MET A 103 -11.59 -4.05 -31.58
CA MET A 103 -11.44 -5.51 -31.61
C MET A 103 -12.70 -6.20 -32.13
N ASN A 104 -13.89 -5.74 -31.72
CA ASN A 104 -15.16 -6.23 -32.24
C ASN A 104 -15.35 -5.84 -33.71
N GLY A 105 -14.99 -4.61 -34.09
CA GLY A 105 -15.03 -4.15 -35.48
C GLY A 105 -14.15 -4.99 -36.41
N PHE A 106 -13.01 -5.49 -35.93
CA PHE A 106 -12.19 -6.45 -36.70
C PHE A 106 -12.92 -7.77 -36.93
N TYR A 107 -13.57 -8.34 -35.90
CA TYR A 107 -14.38 -9.55 -36.07
C TYR A 107 -15.50 -9.33 -37.10
N ASP A 108 -16.22 -8.21 -37.00
CA ASP A 108 -17.31 -7.86 -37.93
C ASP A 108 -16.80 -7.64 -39.36
N GLU A 109 -15.65 -6.99 -39.54
CA GLU A 109 -15.04 -6.76 -40.85
C GLU A 109 -14.65 -8.07 -41.51
N VAL A 110 -13.99 -8.97 -40.77
CA VAL A 110 -13.64 -10.31 -41.26
C VAL A 110 -14.93 -11.08 -41.60
N LYS A 111 -15.92 -11.12 -40.72
CA LYS A 111 -17.18 -11.83 -40.97
C LYS A 111 -17.91 -11.32 -42.22
N LYS A 112 -17.95 -9.99 -42.43
CA LYS A 112 -18.64 -9.37 -43.56
C LYS A 112 -17.91 -9.59 -44.88
N GLN A 113 -16.59 -9.37 -44.90
CA GLN A 113 -15.80 -9.43 -46.14
C GLN A 113 -15.41 -10.85 -46.53
N TYR A 114 -15.48 -11.80 -45.58
CA TYR A 114 -14.97 -13.16 -45.77
C TYR A 114 -16.06 -14.21 -45.95
N THR A 115 -17.08 -13.87 -46.73
CA THR A 115 -18.08 -14.86 -47.18
C THR A 115 -17.49 -15.82 -48.22
N GLN A 116 -16.50 -15.42 -49.04
CA GLN A 116 -15.76 -16.28 -50.01
C GLN A 116 -14.32 -15.79 -50.30
N GLY A 117 -13.72 -14.96 -49.44
CA GLY A 117 -12.42 -14.33 -49.72
C GLY A 117 -11.23 -15.31 -49.75
N PRO A 118 -10.16 -15.03 -50.52
CA PRO A 118 -8.91 -15.81 -50.48
C PRO A 118 -8.05 -15.40 -49.27
N TYR A 119 -7.18 -16.28 -48.75
CA TYR A 119 -6.32 -16.01 -47.58
C TYR A 119 -5.53 -14.67 -47.61
N PRO A 120 -5.00 -14.23 -48.77
CA PRO A 120 -4.39 -12.90 -48.89
C PRO A 120 -5.28 -11.73 -48.44
N LEU A 121 -6.60 -11.83 -48.63
CA LEU A 121 -7.55 -10.81 -48.17
C LEU A 121 -7.56 -10.71 -46.64
N PHE A 122 -7.57 -11.84 -45.94
CA PHE A 122 -7.51 -11.87 -44.47
C PHE A 122 -6.20 -11.25 -43.99
N ARG A 123 -5.07 -11.61 -44.62
CA ARG A 123 -3.77 -11.03 -44.28
C ARG A 123 -3.78 -9.51 -44.41
N MET A 124 -4.37 -8.97 -45.48
CA MET A 124 -4.47 -7.53 -45.70
C MET A 124 -5.35 -6.84 -44.64
N ILE A 125 -6.53 -7.40 -44.32
CA ILE A 125 -7.42 -6.88 -43.27
C ILE A 125 -6.69 -6.87 -41.91
N ALA A 126 -6.05 -8.00 -41.57
CA ALA A 126 -5.24 -8.14 -40.37
C ALA A 126 -4.12 -7.09 -40.26
N GLN A 127 -3.34 -6.89 -41.34
CA GLN A 127 -2.26 -5.90 -41.36
C GLN A 127 -2.78 -4.46 -41.21
N ASN A 128 -3.87 -4.12 -41.88
CA ASN A 128 -4.50 -2.81 -41.75
C ASN A 128 -5.00 -2.58 -40.32
N PHE A 129 -5.63 -3.60 -39.73
CA PHE A 129 -6.09 -3.56 -38.35
C PHE A 129 -4.93 -3.39 -37.35
N THR A 130 -3.89 -4.21 -37.44
CA THR A 130 -2.74 -4.12 -36.52
C THR A 130 -2.04 -2.77 -36.62
N THR A 131 -1.94 -2.21 -37.83
CA THR A 131 -1.36 -0.88 -38.05
C THR A 131 -2.19 0.22 -37.38
N ARG A 132 -3.51 0.16 -37.50
CA ARG A 132 -4.42 1.11 -36.82
C ARG A 132 -4.38 0.95 -35.31
N MET A 133 -4.41 -0.28 -34.82
CA MET A 133 -4.37 -0.59 -33.39
C MET A 133 -3.08 -0.13 -32.73
N HIS A 134 -1.95 -0.22 -33.43
CA HIS A 134 -0.69 0.29 -32.91
C HIS A 134 -0.81 1.77 -32.50
N TRP A 135 -1.45 2.61 -33.33
CA TRP A 135 -1.69 4.02 -33.01
C TRP A 135 -2.70 4.20 -31.86
N VAL A 136 -3.76 3.40 -31.82
CA VAL A 136 -4.76 3.43 -30.74
C VAL A 136 -4.10 3.13 -29.38
N LEU A 137 -3.28 2.08 -29.32
CA LEU A 137 -2.57 1.70 -28.10
C LEU A 137 -1.47 2.70 -27.74
N ALA A 138 -0.79 3.28 -28.72
CA ALA A 138 0.23 4.31 -28.48
C ALA A 138 -0.34 5.67 -28.05
N ALA A 139 -1.61 5.97 -28.38
CA ALA A 139 -2.21 7.28 -28.15
C ALA A 139 -2.31 7.69 -26.67
N LYS A 140 -2.50 6.73 -25.76
CA LYS A 140 -2.43 6.99 -24.31
C LYS A 140 -1.69 5.85 -23.64
N ARG A 141 -0.60 6.18 -22.95
CA ARG A 141 0.09 5.21 -22.11
C ARG A 141 -0.65 5.08 -20.78
N PRO A 142 -0.77 3.86 -20.22
CA PRO A 142 -1.24 3.69 -18.86
C PRO A 142 -0.38 4.52 -17.91
N MET A 143 -1.01 5.30 -17.03
CA MET A 143 -0.30 6.06 -16.01
C MET A 143 0.15 5.10 -14.90
N GLU A 144 1.36 5.28 -14.39
CA GLU A 144 1.82 4.53 -13.24
C GLU A 144 1.20 5.06 -11.94
N CYS A 145 1.00 4.16 -10.98
CA CYS A 145 0.59 4.53 -9.63
C CYS A 145 1.66 5.40 -8.98
N VAL A 146 1.26 6.56 -8.46
CA VAL A 146 2.19 7.49 -7.78
C VAL A 146 2.13 7.26 -6.26
N PRO A 147 3.12 6.60 -5.64
CA PRO A 147 3.17 6.43 -4.19
C PRO A 147 3.35 7.79 -3.47
N PRO A 148 3.05 7.89 -2.15
CA PRO A 148 2.79 6.81 -1.20
C PRO A 148 1.30 6.53 -0.90
N CYS A 149 0.39 7.36 -1.38
CA CYS A 149 -1.01 7.38 -0.94
C CYS A 149 -1.94 7.95 -2.02
N GLY A 150 -3.24 7.76 -1.80
CA GLY A 150 -4.32 8.37 -2.57
C GLY A 150 -4.92 7.46 -3.63
N VAL A 151 -6.23 7.61 -3.85
CA VAL A 151 -6.99 6.90 -4.88
C VAL A 151 -6.77 7.59 -6.23
N GLN A 152 -6.34 6.82 -7.23
CA GLN A 152 -5.93 7.36 -8.53
C GLN A 152 -6.75 6.73 -9.65
N GLU A 153 -7.94 7.27 -9.91
CA GLU A 153 -8.85 6.74 -10.93
C GLU A 153 -8.23 6.78 -12.34
N LYS A 154 -7.50 7.85 -12.65
CA LYS A 154 -6.80 8.01 -13.93
C LYS A 154 -5.62 7.04 -14.09
N ALA A 155 -5.14 6.42 -13.00
CA ALA A 155 -4.11 5.39 -13.01
C ALA A 155 -4.68 3.98 -13.17
N ARG A 156 -6.00 3.80 -13.21
CA ARG A 156 -6.60 2.49 -13.45
C ARG A 156 -6.15 1.95 -14.80
N LYS A 157 -5.81 0.67 -14.80
CA LYS A 157 -5.34 -0.05 -15.98
C LYS A 157 -6.29 -1.21 -16.27
N PHE A 158 -6.35 -1.62 -17.53
CA PHE A 158 -6.98 -2.87 -17.91
C PHE A 158 -5.89 -3.82 -18.38
N ASN A 159 -5.81 -4.98 -17.72
CA ASN A 159 -4.81 -5.99 -18.01
C ASN A 159 -5.43 -7.03 -18.96
N CYS A 160 -4.92 -7.04 -20.18
CA CYS A 160 -5.37 -7.91 -21.25
C CYS A 160 -4.86 -9.35 -21.10
N LEU A 161 -3.96 -9.65 -20.16
CA LEU A 161 -3.51 -11.01 -19.89
C LEU A 161 -4.56 -11.82 -19.12
N ASN A 162 -5.17 -11.23 -18.11
CA ASN A 162 -6.22 -11.84 -17.29
C ASN A 162 -7.62 -11.29 -17.60
N CYS A 163 -7.72 -10.24 -18.44
CA CYS A 163 -8.97 -9.55 -18.77
C CYS A 163 -9.63 -8.88 -17.55
N GLU A 164 -8.79 -8.39 -16.64
CA GLU A 164 -9.22 -7.76 -15.39
C GLU A 164 -8.85 -6.28 -15.33
N GLU A 165 -9.62 -5.55 -14.52
CA GLU A 165 -9.32 -4.16 -14.20
C GLU A 165 -8.42 -4.09 -12.98
N GLU A 166 -7.33 -3.34 -13.12
CA GLU A 166 -6.36 -3.11 -12.05
C GLU A 166 -6.50 -1.68 -11.55
N SER A 167 -6.96 -1.54 -10.31
CA SER A 167 -7.06 -0.26 -9.61
C SER A 167 -5.80 0.07 -8.85
N CYS A 168 -5.50 1.37 -8.75
CA CYS A 168 -4.40 1.86 -7.96
C CYS A 168 -4.79 1.90 -6.46
N ASN A 169 -4.51 0.80 -5.75
CA ASN A 169 -4.95 0.60 -4.37
C ASN A 169 -3.94 1.11 -3.34
N LEU A 170 -3.57 2.38 -3.42
CA LEU A 170 -2.77 3.03 -2.38
C LEU A 170 -3.65 3.45 -1.19
N PRO A 171 -3.11 3.49 0.04
CA PRO A 171 -3.88 3.94 1.19
C PRO A 171 -4.30 5.41 1.02
N ILE A 172 -5.51 5.75 1.44
CA ILE A 172 -5.99 7.15 1.43
C ILE A 172 -5.14 8.02 2.36
N GLU A 173 -4.68 7.45 3.47
CA GLU A 173 -3.92 8.15 4.51
C GLU A 173 -2.43 8.28 4.16
N CYS A 174 -2.00 9.50 3.84
CA CYS A 174 -0.60 9.79 3.54
C CYS A 174 0.30 9.76 4.79
N PRO A 175 1.62 9.62 4.60
CA PRO A 175 2.59 9.88 5.65
C PRO A 175 2.45 11.32 6.20
N ILE A 176 2.78 11.48 7.49
CA ILE A 176 2.84 12.81 8.11
C ILE A 176 4.11 13.52 7.63
N GLU A 177 3.95 14.75 7.15
CA GLU A 177 5.03 15.68 6.84
C GLU A 177 5.33 16.54 8.07
N ASP A 178 6.56 16.48 8.57
CA ASP A 178 6.99 17.27 9.73
C ASP A 178 7.50 18.65 9.26
N VAL A 179 6.84 19.72 9.72
CA VAL A 179 7.12 21.11 9.35
C VAL A 179 7.67 21.85 10.55
N TYR A 180 8.93 22.29 10.47
CA TYR A 180 9.58 23.05 11.53
C TYR A 180 9.54 24.54 11.20
N VAL A 181 9.05 25.36 12.13
CA VAL A 181 8.96 26.80 11.92
C VAL A 181 9.21 27.57 13.20
N HIS A 182 9.76 28.78 13.07
CA HIS A 182 9.91 29.68 14.23
C HIS A 182 8.63 30.47 14.49
N GLU A 183 8.42 30.86 15.74
CA GLU A 183 7.33 31.77 16.08
C GLU A 183 7.29 33.02 15.19
N PHE A 184 6.07 33.48 14.95
CA PHE A 184 5.72 34.64 14.12
C PHE A 184 6.04 34.51 12.62
N GLN A 185 6.60 33.39 12.18
CA GLN A 185 6.75 33.10 10.76
C GLN A 185 5.42 32.65 10.14
N ARG A 186 5.34 32.80 8.82
CA ARG A 186 4.24 32.31 7.99
C ARG A 186 4.47 30.85 7.63
N VAL A 187 3.38 30.07 7.57
CA VAL A 187 3.39 28.69 7.07
C VAL A 187 2.36 28.55 5.97
N VAL A 188 2.73 27.86 4.90
CA VAL A 188 1.83 27.47 3.81
C VAL A 188 1.87 25.96 3.69
N MET A 189 0.71 25.31 3.82
CA MET A 189 0.56 23.87 3.62
C MET A 189 -0.12 23.60 2.28
N ASN A 190 0.38 22.61 1.54
CA ASN A 190 -0.10 22.28 0.20
C ASN A 190 -0.76 20.89 0.16
N CYS A 191 -2.07 20.88 -0.01
CA CYS A 191 -2.88 19.67 -0.12
C CYS A 191 -2.81 19.01 -1.52
N SER A 192 -2.20 19.67 -2.51
CA SER A 192 -2.12 19.16 -3.88
C SER A 192 -1.44 17.79 -3.97
N THR A 193 -1.75 17.07 -5.05
CA THR A 193 -1.26 15.73 -5.38
C THR A 193 -0.37 15.75 -6.61
N ASP A 194 0.53 14.77 -6.71
CA ASP A 194 1.40 14.57 -7.87
C ASP A 194 0.73 13.76 -8.99
N PHE A 195 -0.50 13.29 -8.74
CA PHE A 195 -1.36 12.64 -9.73
C PHE A 195 -2.57 13.53 -10.05
N PRO A 196 -3.14 13.42 -11.26
CA PRO A 196 -4.23 14.28 -11.70
C PRO A 196 -5.55 13.96 -10.99
N LEU A 197 -6.16 15.00 -10.40
CA LEU A 197 -7.47 14.95 -9.74
C LEU A 197 -8.63 15.13 -10.75
N PRO A 198 -9.87 14.74 -10.39
CA PRO A 198 -11.08 15.07 -11.12
C PRO A 198 -11.55 16.50 -10.75
N VAL A 199 -10.97 17.52 -11.39
CA VAL A 199 -11.04 18.93 -10.96
C VAL A 199 -12.47 19.48 -10.81
N ASP A 200 -13.43 18.96 -11.55
CA ASP A 200 -14.79 19.51 -11.62
C ASP A 200 -15.63 19.21 -10.36
N ASP A 201 -15.27 18.17 -9.58
CA ASP A 201 -16.12 17.64 -8.49
C ASP A 201 -15.36 17.46 -7.16
N ILE A 202 -14.28 18.22 -6.90
CA ILE A 202 -13.54 18.11 -5.64
C ILE A 202 -14.05 19.03 -4.54
N THR A 203 -14.06 18.50 -3.32
CA THR A 203 -14.17 19.27 -2.08
C THR A 203 -12.91 19.07 -1.25
N VAL A 204 -12.34 20.16 -0.76
CA VAL A 204 -11.20 20.18 0.15
C VAL A 204 -11.66 20.54 1.56
N ARG A 205 -11.32 19.72 2.55
CA ARG A 205 -11.60 19.97 3.96
C ARG A 205 -10.32 20.05 4.76
N TRP A 206 -10.12 21.16 5.45
CA TRP A 206 -9.02 21.36 6.37
C TRP A 206 -9.48 21.12 7.80
N LYS A 207 -8.64 20.44 8.57
CA LYS A 207 -8.86 20.19 9.98
C LYS A 207 -7.58 20.32 10.80
N PHE A 208 -7.71 20.45 12.12
CA PHE A 208 -6.60 20.61 13.04
C PHE A 208 -6.79 19.79 14.32
N TYR A 209 -5.68 19.27 14.84
CA TYR A 209 -5.60 18.63 16.14
C TYR A 209 -4.39 19.15 16.92
N TRP A 210 -4.63 19.60 18.14
CA TRP A 210 -3.66 20.34 18.94
C TRP A 210 -2.55 19.41 19.48
N ASN A 211 -1.31 19.89 19.42
CA ASN A 211 -0.11 19.37 20.09
C ASN A 211 0.10 17.84 20.11
N ASP A 212 -0.34 17.15 19.06
CA ASP A 212 -0.13 15.70 18.92
C ASP A 212 0.11 15.37 17.45
N ARG A 213 0.94 14.35 17.22
CA ARG A 213 1.34 13.87 15.91
C ARG A 213 0.49 12.64 15.58
N THR A 214 -0.59 12.83 14.83
CA THR A 214 -1.60 11.77 14.63
C THR A 214 -2.19 11.77 13.22
N ARG A 215 -2.63 10.58 12.78
CA ARG A 215 -3.44 10.39 11.55
C ARG A 215 -4.89 10.02 11.84
N ARG A 216 -5.31 10.02 13.11
CA ARG A 216 -6.67 9.63 13.50
C ARG A 216 -7.67 10.73 13.14
N TRP A 217 -8.28 10.63 11.97
CA TRP A 217 -9.19 11.64 11.41
C TRP A 217 -10.32 12.09 12.37
N SER A 218 -10.81 11.18 13.22
CA SER A 218 -11.88 11.47 14.19
C SER A 218 -11.49 12.47 15.28
N HIS A 219 -10.19 12.65 15.55
CA HIS A 219 -9.72 13.58 16.57
C HIS A 219 -9.72 15.03 16.08
N PHE A 220 -9.71 15.24 14.76
CA PHE A 220 -9.49 16.56 14.19
C PHE A 220 -10.76 17.41 14.17
N THR A 221 -10.60 18.67 14.55
CA THR A 221 -11.65 19.70 14.48
C THR A 221 -11.64 20.39 13.12
N ALA A 222 -12.81 20.62 12.52
CA ALA A 222 -12.93 21.28 11.23
C ALA A 222 -12.44 22.74 11.27
N LEU A 223 -11.69 23.15 10.24
CA LEU A 223 -11.19 24.51 10.06
C LEU A 223 -11.85 25.19 8.86
N HIS A 224 -11.82 24.55 7.69
CA HIS A 224 -12.30 25.11 6.43
C HIS A 224 -12.86 24.01 5.52
N LYS A 225 -13.82 24.37 4.68
CA LYS A 225 -14.36 23.53 3.61
C LYS A 225 -14.53 24.39 2.36
N GLY A 226 -13.97 23.95 1.25
CA GLY A 226 -14.02 24.69 -0.02
C GLY A 226 -13.32 23.93 -1.13
N VAL A 227 -12.61 24.66 -1.99
CA VAL A 227 -11.82 24.10 -3.11
C VAL A 227 -10.34 24.44 -3.00
N GLU A 228 -9.95 25.22 -1.98
CA GLU A 228 -8.59 25.72 -1.80
C GLU A 228 -7.65 24.62 -1.34
N LEU A 229 -6.69 24.27 -2.20
CA LEU A 229 -5.64 23.30 -1.92
C LEU A 229 -4.53 23.83 -1.01
N PHE A 230 -4.54 25.12 -0.67
CA PHE A 230 -3.53 25.74 0.19
C PHE A 230 -4.14 26.26 1.47
N PHE A 231 -3.44 26.06 2.59
CA PHE A 231 -3.80 26.65 3.87
C PHE A 231 -2.66 27.55 4.35
N LEU A 232 -2.97 28.82 4.57
CA LEU A 232 -2.02 29.83 5.01
C LEU A 232 -2.24 30.16 6.49
N ILE A 233 -1.18 30.03 7.27
CA ILE A 233 -1.12 30.62 8.62
C ILE A 233 -0.15 31.79 8.53
N THR A 234 -0.68 33.00 8.71
CA THR A 234 0.10 34.25 8.59
C THR A 234 1.07 34.46 9.75
N ARG A 235 0.70 33.98 10.94
CA ARG A 235 1.49 34.11 12.17
C ARG A 235 1.39 32.84 13.00
N MET A 236 2.50 32.12 13.10
CA MET A 236 2.64 30.95 13.95
C MET A 236 2.96 31.33 15.40
N VAL A 237 2.38 30.57 16.32
CA VAL A 237 2.54 30.68 17.78
C VAL A 237 2.46 29.28 18.38
N LEU A 238 2.96 29.09 19.60
CA LEU A 238 2.99 27.77 20.25
C LEU A 238 1.61 27.10 20.36
N GLU A 239 0.53 27.87 20.54
CA GLU A 239 -0.84 27.34 20.66
C GLU A 239 -1.37 26.76 19.33
N LYS A 240 -0.74 27.11 18.20
CA LYS A 240 -1.05 26.56 16.87
C LYS A 240 -0.20 25.34 16.53
N GLN A 241 0.64 24.87 17.46
CA GLN A 241 1.38 23.62 17.30
C GLN A 241 0.43 22.42 17.27
N GLY A 242 0.68 21.48 16.36
CA GLY A 242 -0.11 20.26 16.25
C GLY A 242 -0.14 19.72 14.82
N THR A 243 -1.06 18.79 14.57
CA THR A 243 -1.26 18.23 13.24
C THR A 243 -2.38 18.98 12.52
N TYR A 244 -2.07 19.50 11.35
CA TYR A 244 -3.04 19.95 10.37
C TYR A 244 -3.27 18.85 9.36
N ALA A 245 -4.51 18.66 8.93
CA ALA A 245 -4.84 17.66 7.93
C ALA A 245 -5.75 18.25 6.88
N CYS A 246 -5.58 17.79 5.65
CA CYS A 246 -6.48 18.09 4.56
C CYS A 246 -7.02 16.80 3.96
N GLU A 247 -8.30 16.82 3.59
CA GLU A 247 -9.00 15.74 2.87
C GLU A 247 -9.45 16.31 1.54
N ILE A 248 -9.10 15.63 0.44
CA ILE A 248 -9.70 15.87 -0.88
C ILE A 248 -10.66 14.72 -1.14
N SER A 249 -11.92 15.04 -1.38
CA SER A 249 -12.98 14.08 -1.67
C SER A 249 -13.79 14.51 -2.87
N THR A 250 -14.38 13.56 -3.58
CA THR A 250 -15.53 13.79 -4.46
C THR A 250 -16.83 13.68 -3.65
N ASP A 251 -17.97 13.74 -4.32
CA ASP A 251 -19.27 13.47 -3.68
C ASP A 251 -19.42 12.01 -3.23
N GLU A 252 -18.73 11.09 -3.90
CA GLU A 252 -18.83 9.65 -3.66
C GLU A 252 -17.69 9.12 -2.76
N ASP A 253 -16.46 9.59 -2.99
CA ASP A 253 -15.26 8.96 -2.43
C ASP A 253 -14.25 9.95 -1.84
N VAL A 254 -13.51 9.48 -0.83
CA VAL A 254 -12.35 10.21 -0.31
C VAL A 254 -11.11 9.81 -1.12
N LEU A 255 -10.53 10.78 -1.83
CA LEU A 255 -9.39 10.55 -2.70
C LEU A 255 -8.09 10.48 -1.91
N ILE A 256 -7.84 11.43 -1.01
CA ILE A 256 -6.58 11.51 -0.27
C ILE A 256 -6.73 12.30 1.03
N ARG A 257 -5.92 11.93 2.02
CA ARG A 257 -5.73 12.69 3.27
C ARG A 257 -4.24 12.96 3.52
N LYS A 258 -3.85 14.23 3.54
CA LYS A 258 -2.47 14.64 3.87
C LYS A 258 -2.41 15.22 5.28
N TYR A 259 -1.27 15.03 5.93
CA TYR A 259 -1.03 15.42 7.31
C TYR A 259 0.25 16.21 7.41
N PHE A 260 0.19 17.33 8.11
CA PHE A 260 1.31 18.23 8.36
C PHE A 260 1.43 18.43 9.87
N PHE A 261 2.46 17.87 10.49
CA PHE A 261 2.75 18.11 11.88
C PHE A 261 3.65 19.34 12.00
N ILE A 262 3.08 20.44 12.48
CA ILE A 262 3.82 21.69 12.64
C ILE A 262 4.44 21.72 14.02
N ASN A 263 5.76 21.83 14.08
CA ASN A 263 6.54 22.01 15.30
C ASN A 263 7.06 23.46 15.37
N VAL A 264 6.71 24.16 16.45
CA VAL A 264 7.01 25.57 16.60
C VAL A 264 8.19 25.76 17.55
N THR A 265 9.27 26.33 17.04
CA THR A 265 10.43 26.71 17.87
C THR A 265 10.20 28.11 18.44
N SER A 266 10.28 28.24 19.77
CA SER A 266 10.18 29.54 20.45
C SER A 266 11.20 30.52 19.88
N SER A 267 10.78 31.76 19.68
CA SER A 267 11.72 32.83 19.37
C SER A 267 12.43 33.28 20.64
N SER A 268 13.72 33.57 20.57
CA SER A 268 14.48 34.17 21.69
C SER A 268 13.87 35.51 22.15
N LEU A 269 13.18 36.22 21.24
CA LEU A 269 12.39 37.40 21.52
C LEU A 269 11.17 37.09 22.38
N TYR A 270 10.41 36.04 22.07
CA TYR A 270 9.29 35.60 22.91
C TYR A 270 9.77 35.13 24.28
N GLU A 271 10.88 34.39 24.37
CA GLU A 271 11.48 34.01 25.65
C GLU A 271 11.85 35.24 26.49
N SER A 272 12.45 36.25 25.85
CA SER A 272 12.77 37.52 26.49
C SER A 272 11.53 38.29 26.93
N MET A 273 10.49 38.35 26.09
CA MET A 273 9.23 39.03 26.40
C MET A 273 8.46 38.32 27.53
N LYS A 274 8.39 36.99 27.49
CA LYS A 274 7.79 36.17 28.54
C LYS A 274 8.53 36.35 29.86
N HIS A 275 9.86 36.34 29.83
CA HIS A 275 10.68 36.61 31.01
C HIS A 275 10.39 38.00 31.60
N MET A 276 10.27 39.03 30.75
CA MET A 276 9.91 40.38 31.17
C MET A 276 8.51 40.47 31.76
N GLN A 277 7.52 39.76 31.19
CA GLN A 277 6.17 39.67 31.75
C GLN A 277 6.15 38.97 33.10
N GLU A 278 6.86 37.84 33.24
CA GLU A 278 6.99 37.13 34.52
C GLU A 278 7.64 38.00 35.60
N LEU A 279 8.65 38.79 35.23
CA LEU A 279 9.27 39.79 36.12
C LEU A 279 8.28 40.88 36.51
N PHE A 280 7.53 41.42 35.55
CA PHE A 280 6.53 42.46 35.83
C PHE A 280 5.42 41.93 36.73
N GLU A 281 4.88 40.74 36.48
CA GLU A 281 3.87 40.12 37.34
C GLU A 281 4.41 39.86 38.76
N ARG A 282 5.68 39.49 38.89
CA ARG A 282 6.33 39.34 40.20
C ARG A 282 6.44 40.68 40.95
N ILE A 283 6.70 41.77 40.23
CA ILE A 283 6.83 43.12 40.82
C ILE A 283 5.46 43.72 41.13
N VAL A 284 4.46 43.46 40.29
CA VAL A 284 3.11 44.03 40.39
C VAL A 284 2.21 43.24 41.33
N GLN A 285 2.59 42.02 41.74
CA GLN A 285 1.95 41.36 42.87
C GLN A 285 2.02 42.29 44.09
N PRO A 286 0.87 42.83 44.56
CA PRO A 286 0.90 43.79 45.64
C PRO A 286 1.35 43.04 46.89
N THR A 287 2.45 43.48 47.48
CA THR A 287 2.73 43.27 48.91
C THR A 287 1.62 43.96 49.71
N THR A 288 0.45 43.34 49.74
CA THR A 288 -0.53 43.61 50.79
C THR A 288 0.04 42.95 52.05
N PRO A 289 0.33 43.71 53.12
CA PRO A 289 0.64 43.09 54.39
C PRO A 289 -0.63 42.36 54.84
N LYS A 290 -0.60 41.03 54.86
CA LYS A 290 -1.60 40.25 55.60
C LYS A 290 -1.54 40.70 57.06
N PRO A 291 -2.66 41.13 57.70
CA PRO A 291 -2.64 41.39 59.12
C PRO A 291 -2.24 40.11 59.86
N ALA A 292 -1.28 40.24 60.75
CA ALA A 292 -0.75 39.17 61.58
C ALA A 292 -1.90 38.49 62.35
N ARG A 293 -2.17 37.23 62.05
CA ARG A 293 -2.78 36.32 63.02
C ARG A 293 -1.66 35.74 63.86
N VAL A 294 -1.54 36.27 65.08
CA VAL A 294 -0.89 35.56 66.19
C VAL A 294 -1.78 34.37 66.53
N GLY A 295 -1.20 33.17 66.50
CA GLY A 295 -1.89 31.91 66.72
C GLY A 295 -0.93 30.72 66.87
N LEU A 296 -0.05 30.85 67.87
CA LEU A 296 0.52 29.80 68.74
C LEU A 296 0.91 28.42 68.15
N ARG A 297 2.24 28.24 68.08
CA ARG A 297 3.06 27.10 68.57
C ARG A 297 2.97 25.71 67.91
N ASN A 298 4.19 25.17 67.80
CA ASN A 298 4.63 23.77 67.68
C ASN A 298 4.69 23.26 66.22
N LEU A 299 5.76 22.67 65.70
CA LEU A 299 6.96 22.11 66.32
C LEU A 299 7.98 21.78 65.20
N PHE A 300 9.27 21.95 65.49
CA PHE A 300 10.46 21.36 64.86
C PHE A 300 10.82 21.61 63.38
N VAL A 301 11.92 22.36 63.24
CA VAL A 301 12.94 22.15 62.21
C VAL A 301 13.88 21.05 62.70
N PHE A 302 14.11 20.03 61.89
CA PHE A 302 15.45 19.48 61.69
C PHE A 302 15.57 18.99 60.25
N ARG A 303 16.35 19.76 59.49
CA ARG A 303 16.81 19.48 58.15
C ARG A 303 17.74 18.26 58.19
N ASP A 304 17.60 17.41 57.18
CA ASP A 304 18.62 16.51 56.62
C ASP A 304 19.77 16.13 57.55
N LEU A 305 19.59 15.05 58.30
CA LEU A 305 20.70 14.19 58.67
C LEU A 305 20.19 12.77 58.76
N LEU A 306 20.91 11.88 58.06
CA LEU A 306 20.76 10.43 58.05
C LEU A 306 19.82 9.89 56.96
N ASN A 307 20.26 10.11 55.72
CA ASN A 307 20.23 9.09 54.69
C ASN A 307 20.96 7.82 55.22
N PRO A 308 20.31 6.65 55.18
CA PRO A 308 21.03 5.53 54.59
C PRO A 308 20.17 4.73 53.60
N LYS A 309 20.71 4.64 52.39
CA LYS A 309 20.64 3.50 51.47
C LYS A 309 20.21 2.19 52.16
N LYS A 310 19.15 1.54 51.66
CA LYS A 310 19.00 0.07 51.69
C LYS A 310 18.39 -0.47 50.39
N PRO A 311 18.86 -1.65 49.92
CA PRO A 311 18.56 -2.23 48.62
C PRO A 311 17.18 -2.91 48.57
N LEU A 312 16.59 -2.92 47.37
CA LEU A 312 15.37 -3.68 47.06
C LEU A 312 15.60 -5.19 47.29
N PRO A 313 14.63 -5.92 47.87
CA PRO A 313 14.78 -7.33 48.21
C PRO A 313 14.66 -8.22 46.97
N VAL A 314 15.57 -9.20 46.88
CA VAL A 314 15.64 -10.28 45.87
C VAL A 314 14.30 -11.01 45.65
N ALA A 315 13.41 -10.97 46.64
CA ALA A 315 12.07 -11.56 46.59
C ALA A 315 11.14 -10.98 45.51
N LYS A 316 11.30 -9.70 45.11
CA LYS A 316 10.47 -9.11 44.04
C LYS A 316 10.99 -9.44 42.63
N TYR A 317 12.28 -9.74 42.50
CA TYR A 317 12.88 -10.12 41.22
C TYR A 317 12.51 -11.55 40.82
N ILE A 318 12.49 -12.48 41.80
CA ILE A 318 12.05 -13.87 41.59
C ILE A 318 10.55 -13.94 41.21
N LEU A 319 9.73 -13.06 41.79
CA LEU A 319 8.31 -12.97 41.43
C LEU A 319 8.12 -12.47 39.98
N TYR A 320 8.94 -11.52 39.55
CA TYR A 320 8.88 -10.98 38.19
C TYR A 320 9.36 -11.99 37.14
N THR A 321 10.45 -12.73 37.42
CA THR A 321 10.93 -13.77 36.49
C THR A 321 9.98 -14.95 36.40
N ALA A 322 9.32 -15.33 37.50
CA ALA A 322 8.28 -16.36 37.48
C ALA A 322 7.07 -15.96 36.61
N ILE A 323 6.59 -14.71 36.73
CA ILE A 323 5.47 -14.17 35.93
C ILE A 323 5.84 -14.09 34.44
N VAL A 324 7.05 -13.63 34.11
CA VAL A 324 7.49 -13.57 32.71
C VAL A 324 7.64 -14.97 32.11
N SER A 325 8.12 -15.95 32.88
CA SER A 325 8.26 -17.35 32.43
C SER A 325 6.91 -18.04 32.19
N THR A 326 5.91 -17.79 33.03
CA THR A 326 4.58 -18.38 32.85
C THR A 326 3.84 -17.76 31.67
N ILE A 327 3.97 -16.45 31.46
CA ILE A 327 3.40 -15.77 30.29
C ILE A 327 4.05 -16.24 28.99
N THR A 328 5.37 -16.49 28.97
CA THR A 328 6.06 -17.01 27.77
C THR A 328 5.68 -18.45 27.45
N VAL A 329 5.52 -19.32 28.46
CA VAL A 329 5.01 -20.69 28.24
C VAL A 329 3.56 -20.69 27.75
N LEU A 330 2.71 -19.79 28.28
CA LEU A 330 1.33 -19.66 27.82
C LEU A 330 1.26 -19.19 26.36
N LEU A 331 2.11 -18.22 25.96
CA LEU A 331 2.20 -17.75 24.58
C LEU A 331 2.70 -18.83 23.62
N VAL A 332 3.66 -19.66 24.02
CA VAL A 332 4.14 -20.78 23.20
C VAL A 332 3.07 -21.86 23.04
N LEU A 333 2.25 -22.12 24.06
CA LEU A 333 1.13 -23.05 23.95
C LEU A 333 0.00 -22.47 23.07
N ILE A 334 -0.36 -21.20 23.23
CA ILE A 334 -1.44 -20.57 22.46
C ILE A 334 -1.05 -20.38 20.98
N VAL A 335 0.22 -20.08 20.68
CA VAL A 335 0.70 -19.88 19.30
C VAL A 335 1.19 -21.20 18.66
N GLY A 336 1.65 -22.16 19.47
CA GLY A 336 2.15 -23.46 18.98
C GLY A 336 1.05 -24.49 18.68
N ILE A 337 -0.08 -24.45 19.38
CA ILE A 337 -1.19 -25.39 19.17
C ILE A 337 -1.89 -25.20 17.80
N PRO A 338 -2.08 -23.97 17.27
CA PRO A 338 -2.62 -23.76 15.92
C PRO A 338 -1.69 -24.23 14.79
N CYS A 339 -0.37 -24.29 15.01
CA CYS A 339 0.57 -24.75 13.98
C CYS A 339 0.63 -26.29 13.85
N TYR A 340 0.24 -27.05 14.88
CA TYR A 340 0.23 -28.52 14.83
C TYR A 340 -1.02 -29.10 14.14
N PHE A 341 -2.10 -28.33 14.02
CA PHE A 341 -3.35 -28.77 13.37
C PHE A 341 -3.49 -28.37 11.89
N ILE A 342 -2.55 -27.59 11.33
CA ILE A 342 -2.55 -27.21 9.91
C ILE A 342 -1.67 -28.15 9.06
N TYR A 343 -0.87 -29.01 9.69
CA TYR A 343 -0.10 -30.07 9.02
C TYR A 343 -0.51 -31.46 9.52
N LYS A 344 -1.73 -31.86 9.19
CA LYS A 344 -2.08 -33.28 9.07
C LYS A 344 -3.11 -33.50 7.98
#